data_AF-A0AB37UGN8-F1
#
_entry.id   AF-A0AB37UGN8-F1
#
_cell.length_a   1.000
_cell.length_b   1.000
_cell.length_c   1.000
_cell.angle_alpha   90.00
_cell.angle_beta   90.00
_cell.angle_gamma   90.00
#
_symmetry.space_group_name_H-M   'P 1'
#
loop_
_entity.id
_entity.type
_entity.pdbx_description
1 polymer ?
#
loop_
_entity_poly.entity_id
_entity_poly.type
_entity_poly.pdbx_seq_one_letter_code
_entity_poly.pdbx_strand_id
1 'polypeptide(L)'
;MLRRVQEFEAVDQIINQNEAARQVREQQQDIPICTVDDLRSADGVIFGSPTRYGNMTAQMKQLIDSTSSLWLNGEMEGKPAGLFTSTASTHGGQETTLLTMMVPLLYL
;
A
#
# COMPACT_ATOMS: atom_id res chain seq x y z
N MET A 1 5.95 -11.11 -6.18
CA MET A 1 5.50 -11.75 -4.92
C MET A 1 4.45 -10.85 -4.28
N LEU A 2 3.35 -11.39 -3.75
CA LEU A 2 2.30 -10.59 -3.11
C LEU A 2 2.65 -10.35 -1.63
N ARG A 3 2.57 -9.09 -1.20
CA ARG A 3 2.73 -8.65 0.19
C ARG A 3 1.56 -7.75 0.56
N ARG A 4 1.14 -7.79 1.83
CA ARG A 4 0.14 -6.85 2.37
C ARG A 4 0.82 -5.76 3.18
N VAL A 5 0.20 -4.60 3.26
CA VAL A 5 0.66 -3.52 4.13
C VAL A 5 0.20 -3.79 5.56
N GLN A 6 1.02 -3.40 6.53
CA GLN A 6 0.69 -3.51 7.95
C GLN A 6 -0.57 -2.68 8.27
N GLU A 7 -1.50 -3.29 9.02
CA GLU A 7 -2.66 -2.58 9.54
C GLU A 7 -2.35 -1.91 10.87
N PHE A 8 -3.09 -0.85 11.19
CA PHE A 8 -3.07 -0.27 12.53
C PHE A 8 -3.90 -1.12 13.49
N GLU A 9 -3.46 -1.19 14.75
CA GLU A 9 -4.19 -1.94 15.79
C GLU A 9 -5.65 -1.50 15.93
N ALA A 10 -5.90 -0.18 15.86
CA ALA A 10 -7.27 0.36 15.89
C ALA A 10 -8.14 -0.13 14.72
N VAL A 11 -7.54 -0.39 13.55
CA VAL A 11 -8.26 -0.91 12.38
C VAL A 11 -8.52 -2.41 12.54
N ASP A 12 -7.55 -3.18 13.06
CA ASP A 12 -7.77 -4.60 13.35
C ASP A 12 -8.90 -4.80 14.38
N GLN A 13 -9.04 -3.92 15.37
CA GLN A 13 -10.19 -3.94 16.31
C GLN A 13 -11.53 -3.75 15.59
N ILE A 14 -11.60 -2.83 14.63
CA ILE A 14 -12.82 -2.58 13.82
C ILE A 14 -13.12 -3.79 12.92
N ILE A 15 -12.10 -4.35 12.27
CA ILE A 15 -12.24 -5.54 11.42
C ILE A 15 -12.82 -6.72 12.22
N ASN A 16 -12.31 -6.95 13.43
CA ASN A 16 -12.77 -8.06 14.28
C ASN A 16 -14.22 -7.92 14.74
N GLN A 17 -14.77 -6.71 14.76
CA GLN A 17 -16.17 -6.42 15.10
C GLN A 17 -17.13 -6.50 13.91
N ASN A 18 -16.61 -6.59 12.67
CA ASN A 18 -17.40 -6.65 11.45
C ASN A 18 -17.19 -8.01 10.75
N GLU A 19 -18.23 -8.86 10.74
CA GLU A 19 -18.13 -10.22 10.20
C GLU A 19 -17.66 -10.26 8.75
N ALA A 20 -18.20 -9.40 7.88
CA ALA A 20 -17.83 -9.36 6.47
C ALA A 20 -16.37 -8.92 6.28
N ALA A 21 -15.90 -7.93 7.05
CA ALA A 21 -14.50 -7.50 7.01
C ALA A 21 -13.56 -8.59 7.53
N ARG A 22 -13.95 -9.29 8.60
CA ARG A 22 -13.17 -10.40 9.19
C ARG A 22 -12.99 -11.55 8.21
N GLN A 23 -14.05 -11.97 7.51
CA GLN A 23 -13.96 -13.02 6.49
C GLN A 23 -12.97 -12.67 5.38
N VAL A 24 -12.99 -11.43 4.90
CA VAL A 24 -12.03 -10.94 3.89
C VAL A 24 -10.60 -10.89 4.45
N ARG A 25 -10.42 -10.58 5.73
CA ARG A 25 -9.12 -10.58 6.40
C ARG A 25 -8.54 -11.98 6.57
N GLU A 26 -9.37 -12.94 6.95
CA GLU A 26 -9.00 -14.36 7.10
C GLU A 26 -8.51 -14.95 5.77
N GLN A 27 -9.16 -14.60 4.66
CA GLN A 27 -8.72 -15.01 3.30
C GLN A 27 -7.32 -14.50 2.92
N GLN A 28 -6.82 -13.48 3.62
CA GLN A 28 -5.52 -12.85 3.37
C GLN A 28 -4.50 -13.15 4.46
N GLN A 29 -4.81 -14.02 5.44
CA GLN A 29 -3.97 -14.25 6.62
C GLN A 29 -2.57 -14.77 6.25
N ASP A 30 -2.50 -15.59 5.20
CA ASP A 30 -1.26 -16.23 4.73
C ASP A 30 -0.41 -15.29 3.85
N ILE A 31 -0.92 -14.10 3.52
CA ILE A 31 -0.14 -13.08 2.81
C ILE A 31 0.74 -12.38 3.84
N PRO A 32 2.08 -12.45 3.73
CA PRO A 32 2.97 -11.81 4.68
C PRO A 32 2.99 -10.29 4.52
N ILE A 33 3.36 -9.62 5.61
CA ILE A 33 3.55 -8.17 5.66
C ILE A 33 4.74 -7.78 4.78
N CYS A 34 4.61 -6.69 4.03
CA CYS A 34 5.72 -6.10 3.28
C CYS A 34 6.76 -5.51 4.24
N THR A 35 8.01 -5.90 4.04
CA THR A 35 9.17 -5.30 4.71
C THR A 35 9.91 -4.37 3.76
N VAL A 36 10.81 -3.54 4.30
CA VAL A 36 11.70 -2.70 3.49
C VAL A 36 12.63 -3.55 2.62
N ASP A 37 13.06 -4.72 3.11
CA ASP A 37 13.93 -5.62 2.34
C ASP A 37 13.19 -6.31 1.18
N ASP A 38 11.87 -6.53 1.29
CA ASP A 38 11.06 -6.97 0.15
C ASP A 38 11.10 -5.95 -0.99
N LEU A 39 11.08 -4.65 -0.67
CA LEU A 39 11.17 -3.58 -1.68
C LEU A 39 12.59 -3.49 -2.26
N ARG A 40 13.62 -3.59 -1.39
CA ARG A 40 15.03 -3.60 -1.79
C ARG A 40 15.33 -4.73 -2.79
N SER A 41 14.80 -5.93 -2.55
CA SER A 41 15.05 -7.12 -3.36
C SER A 41 14.15 -7.26 -4.58
N ALA A 42 13.07 -6.49 -4.69
CA ALA A 42 12.18 -6.56 -5.84
C ALA A 42 12.83 -6.02 -7.11
N ASP A 43 12.64 -6.70 -8.24
CA ASP A 43 13.03 -6.21 -9.58
C ASP A 43 12.12 -5.07 -10.08
N GLY A 44 10.91 -4.99 -9.53
CA GLY A 44 9.90 -4.00 -9.84
C GLY A 44 8.73 -4.10 -8.86
N VAL A 45 7.95 -3.04 -8.72
CA VAL A 45 6.91 -2.93 -7.69
C VAL A 45 5.57 -2.52 -8.28
N ILE A 46 4.49 -3.05 -7.71
CA ILE A 46 3.14 -2.56 -8.00
C ILE A 46 2.46 -2.27 -6.66
N PHE A 47 2.19 -0.99 -6.37
CA PHE A 47 1.53 -0.59 -5.14
C PHE A 47 0.02 -0.45 -5.34
N GLY A 48 -0.73 -1.06 -4.43
CA GLY A 48 -2.19 -0.99 -4.39
C GLY A 48 -2.68 -0.39 -3.10
N SER A 49 -3.52 0.64 -3.16
CA SER A 49 -4.23 1.16 -2.00
C SER A 49 -5.67 1.47 -2.35
N PRO A 50 -6.66 1.14 -1.49
CA PRO A 50 -7.99 1.70 -1.64
C PRO A 50 -7.94 3.22 -1.44
N THR A 51 -8.91 3.92 -2.03
CA THR A 51 -9.02 5.37 -1.92
C THR A 51 -9.57 5.80 -0.56
N ARG A 52 -8.93 6.82 0.02
CA ARG A 52 -9.38 7.61 1.18
C ARG A 52 -9.28 9.09 0.82
N TYR A 53 -10.42 9.73 0.62
CA TYR A 53 -10.51 11.16 0.24
C TYR A 53 -9.62 11.55 -0.96
N GLY A 54 -9.60 10.70 -2.00
CA GLY A 54 -8.77 10.93 -3.18
C GLY A 54 -7.26 10.71 -2.96
N ASN A 55 -6.88 10.00 -1.90
CA ASN A 55 -5.50 9.66 -1.56
C ASN A 55 -5.39 8.17 -1.15
N MET A 56 -4.16 7.70 -0.98
CA MET A 56 -3.87 6.39 -0.41
C MET A 56 -4.31 6.28 1.05
N THR A 57 -4.35 5.06 1.55
CA THR A 57 -4.55 4.78 2.98
C THR A 57 -3.35 5.26 3.80
N ALA A 58 -3.60 5.63 5.06
CA ALA A 58 -2.53 5.96 5.99
C ALA A 58 -1.55 4.79 6.20
N GLN A 59 -2.03 3.56 6.13
CA GLN A 59 -1.22 2.34 6.15
C GLN A 59 -0.23 2.28 4.99
N MET A 60 -0.69 2.51 3.75
CA MET A 60 0.21 2.60 2.58
C MET A 60 1.23 3.72 2.75
N LYS A 61 0.79 4.88 3.23
CA LYS A 61 1.69 6.02 3.48
C LYS A 61 2.74 5.69 4.54
N GLN A 62 2.39 4.93 5.59
CA GLN A 62 3.33 4.47 6.61
C GLN A 62 4.44 3.59 6.02
N LEU A 63 4.10 2.66 5.12
CA LEU A 63 5.10 1.83 4.43
C LEU A 63 6.06 2.72 3.63
N ILE A 64 5.53 3.65 2.82
CA ILE A 64 6.35 4.59 2.03
C ILE A 64 7.23 5.44 2.96
N ASP A 65 6.71 5.94 4.07
CA ASP A 65 7.50 6.76 5.01
C ASP A 65 8.62 5.97 5.71
N SER A 66 8.52 4.65 5.74
CA SER A 66 9.57 3.77 6.28
C SER A 66 10.73 3.52 5.30
N THR A 67 10.64 3.94 4.04
CA THR A 67 11.64 3.65 3.00
C THR A 67 12.73 4.72 2.87
N SER A 68 12.89 5.61 3.86
CA SER A 68 13.90 6.68 3.82
C SER A 68 15.32 6.16 3.55
N SER A 69 15.66 4.99 4.09
CA SER A 69 16.95 4.34 3.84
C SER A 69 17.12 3.87 2.39
N LEU A 70 16.06 3.35 1.75
CA LEU A 70 16.11 2.94 0.33
C LEU A 70 16.35 4.15 -0.57
N TRP A 71 15.65 5.25 -0.29
CA TRP A 71 15.78 6.50 -1.02
C TRP A 71 17.20 7.08 -0.89
N LEU A 72 17.73 7.17 0.34
CA LEU A 72 19.09 7.69 0.58
C LEU A 72 20.17 6.89 -0.16
N ASN A 73 19.94 5.59 -0.39
CA ASN A 73 20.87 4.70 -1.05
C ASN A 73 20.57 4.52 -2.57
N GLY A 74 19.53 5.14 -3.11
CA GLY A 74 19.10 4.96 -4.50
C GLY A 74 18.66 3.54 -4.86
N GLU A 75 18.22 2.74 -3.88
CA GLU A 75 17.99 1.29 -4.05
C GLU A 75 16.73 0.94 -4.86
N MET A 76 15.87 1.94 -5.10
CA MET A 76 14.67 1.81 -5.90
C MET A 76 14.81 2.45 -7.29
N GLU A 77 15.92 3.15 -7.56
CA GLU A 77 16.16 3.82 -8.84
C GLU A 77 16.20 2.82 -10.00
N GLY A 78 15.52 3.17 -11.09
CA GLY A 78 15.48 2.37 -12.31
C GLY A 78 14.55 1.14 -12.24
N LYS A 79 13.97 0.81 -11.08
CA LYS A 79 13.01 -0.30 -10.97
C LYS A 79 11.67 0.11 -11.58
N PRO A 80 11.09 -0.71 -12.49
CA PRO A 80 9.73 -0.48 -12.99
C PRO A 80 8.72 -0.45 -11.85
N ALA A 81 7.80 0.50 -11.90
CA ALA A 81 6.78 0.66 -10.89
C ALA A 81 5.38 0.88 -11.49
N GLY A 82 4.36 0.35 -10.81
CA GLY A 82 2.96 0.50 -11.18
C GLY A 82 2.08 0.82 -9.97
N LEU A 83 0.90 1.38 -10.23
CA LEU A 83 -0.05 1.77 -9.19
C LEU A 83 -1.46 1.30 -9.55
N PHE A 84 -2.22 0.86 -8.56
CA PHE A 84 -3.66 0.59 -8.71
C PHE A 84 -4.44 1.02 -7.46
N THR A 85 -5.74 1.22 -7.63
CA THR A 85 -6.64 1.63 -6.55
C THR A 85 -8.01 0.97 -6.68
N SER A 86 -8.78 1.01 -5.60
CA SER A 86 -10.18 0.60 -5.55
C SER A 86 -11.01 1.64 -4.79
N THR A 87 -12.22 1.89 -5.26
CA THR A 87 -13.22 2.76 -4.63
C THR A 87 -14.55 2.01 -4.50
N ALA A 88 -15.44 2.50 -3.63
CA ALA A 88 -16.82 1.99 -3.54
C ALA A 88 -17.76 2.57 -4.62
N SER A 89 -17.34 3.61 -5.34
CA SER A 89 -18.15 4.31 -6.34
C SER A 89 -17.33 4.73 -7.57
N THR A 90 -18.01 4.92 -8.69
CA THR A 90 -17.47 5.65 -9.85
C THR A 90 -17.16 7.09 -9.45
N HIS A 91 -16.05 7.64 -9.93
CA HIS A 91 -15.58 9.00 -9.57
C HIS A 91 -15.34 9.21 -8.06
N GLY A 92 -14.99 8.13 -7.34
CA GLY A 92 -14.68 8.16 -5.90
C GLY A 92 -13.26 8.63 -5.56
N GLY A 93 -12.56 9.26 -6.52
CA GLY A 93 -11.17 9.70 -6.36
C GLY A 93 -10.13 8.68 -6.82
N GLN A 94 -10.48 7.78 -7.75
CA GLN A 94 -9.55 6.80 -8.33
C GLN A 94 -8.32 7.51 -8.94
N GLU A 95 -8.58 8.48 -9.82
CA GLU A 95 -7.54 9.23 -10.55
C GLU A 95 -6.65 10.01 -9.59
N THR A 96 -7.25 10.74 -8.64
CA THR A 96 -6.49 11.53 -7.65
C THR A 96 -5.68 10.65 -6.71
N THR A 97 -6.17 9.46 -6.35
CA THR A 97 -5.40 8.50 -5.55
C THR A 97 -4.16 8.03 -6.30
N LEU A 98 -4.29 7.69 -7.59
CA LEU A 98 -3.15 7.28 -8.40
C LEU A 98 -2.15 8.43 -8.61
N LEU A 99 -2.64 9.64 -8.88
CA LEU A 99 -1.79 10.84 -9.01
C LEU A 99 -1.00 11.12 -7.73
N THR A 100 -1.66 11.07 -6.57
CA THR A 100 -1.02 11.33 -5.27
C THR A 100 -0.10 10.20 -4.82
N MET A 101 -0.35 8.96 -5.22
CA MET A 101 0.58 7.83 -5.03
C MET A 101 1.80 7.92 -5.94
N MET A 102 1.66 8.51 -7.13
CA MET A 102 2.78 8.65 -8.07
C MET A 102 3.83 9.64 -7.58
N VAL A 103 3.43 10.69 -6.86
CA VAL A 103 4.37 11.69 -6.32
C VAL A 103 5.46 11.05 -5.44
N PRO A 104 5.16 10.36 -4.33
CA PRO A 104 6.20 9.74 -3.52
C PRO A 104 6.96 8.65 -4.27
N LEU A 105 6.32 7.92 -5.18
CA LEU A 105 6.97 6.88 -5.96
C LEU A 105 8.08 7.42 -6.87
N LEU A 106 7.92 8.63 -7.43
CA LEU A 106 8.94 9.29 -8.24
C LEU A 106 10.18 9.74 -7.44
N TYR A 107 10.07 9.77 -6.11
CA TYR A 107 11.14 10.12 -5.18
C TYR A 107 11.53 8.94 -4.28
N LEU A 108 11.10 7.73 -4.61
CA LEU A 108 11.46 6.51 -3.88
C LEU A 108 12.70 5.89 -4.51
#